data_AF-A0A357AY01-F1
#
_entry.id   AF-A0A357AY01-F1
#
_cell.length_a   1.000
_cell.length_b   1.000
_cell.length_c   1.000
_cell.angle_alpha   90.00
_cell.angle_beta   90.00
_cell.angle_gamma   90.00
#
_symmetry.space_group_name_H-M   'P 1'
#
loop_
_entity.id
_entity.type
_entity.pdbx_description
1 polymer ?
#
loop_
_entity_poly.entity_id
_entity_poly.type
_entity_poly.pdbx_seq_one_letter_code
_entity_poly.pdbx_strand_id
1 'polypeptide(L)' 'MLKIKDLCVNYGGIEAVRDISFEVPEGRIVTLIGANGAG' A
#
# COMPACT_ATOMS: atom_id res chain seq x y z
N MET A 1 -11.78 -4.10 -10.77
CA MET A 1 -11.13 -4.62 -9.54
C MET A 1 -9.63 -4.32 -9.58
N LEU A 2 -9.06 -3.70 -8.53
CA LEU A 2 -7.61 -3.47 -8.39
C LEU A 2 -7.03 -4.48 -7.39
N LYS A 3 -5.86 -5.04 -7.70
CA LYS A 3 -5.14 -5.99 -6.85
C LYS A 3 -3.67 -5.63 -6.81
N ILE A 4 -3.14 -5.43 -5.62
CA ILE A 4 -1.73 -5.19 -5.34
C ILE A 4 -1.19 -6.40 -4.59
N LYS A 5 0.00 -6.86 -5.00
CA LYS A 5 0.72 -7.94 -4.32
C LYS A 5 2.16 -7.51 -4.11
N ASP A 6 2.65 -7.79 -2.90
CA ASP A 6 4.04 -7.73 -2.50
C ASP A 6 4.72 -6.42 -2.96
N LEU A 7 4.01 -5.30 -2.74
CA LEU A 7 4.48 -3.98 -3.13
C LEU A 7 5.60 -3.55 -2.19
N CYS A 8 6.77 -3.28 -2.78
CA CYS A 8 7.90 -2.67 -2.11
C CYS A 8 8.27 -1.36 -2.81
N VAL A 9 8.48 -0.29 -2.02
CA VAL A 9 8.82 1.04 -2.54
C VAL A 9 9.98 1.63 -1.75
N ASN A 10 11.03 2.03 -2.45
CA ASN A 10 12.22 2.66 -1.88
C ASN A 10 12.35 4.11 -2.32
N TYR A 11 12.60 4.99 -1.36
CA TYR A 11 12.97 6.39 -1.58
C TYR A 11 14.38 6.64 -1.05
N GLY A 12 15.35 6.66 -1.97
CA GLY A 12 16.77 6.73 -1.59
C GLY A 12 17.16 5.55 -0.71
N GLY A 13 17.65 5.81 0.50
CA GLY A 13 18.02 4.78 1.47
C GLY A 13 16.88 4.29 2.38
N ILE A 14 15.66 4.75 2.15
CA ILE A 14 14.50 4.41 2.99
C ILE A 14 13.57 3.47 2.21
N GLU A 15 13.30 2.31 2.79
CA GLU A 15 12.23 1.42 2.34
C GLU A 15 10.92 1.86 3.01
N ALA A 16 10.08 2.56 2.25
CA ALA A 16 8.84 3.17 2.71
C ALA A 16 7.71 2.14 2.75
N VAL A 17 7.47 1.44 1.63
CA VAL A 17 6.47 0.36 1.57
C VAL A 17 7.19 -0.98 1.56
N ARG A 18 6.76 -1.91 2.43
CA ARG A 18 7.38 -3.22 2.65
C ARG A 18 6.36 -4.34 2.48
N ASP A 19 6.49 -5.12 1.41
CA ASP A 19 5.71 -6.32 1.12
C ASP A 19 4.19 -6.15 1.32
N ILE A 20 3.62 -5.04 0.86
CA ILE A 20 2.19 -4.76 1.05
C ILE A 20 1.34 -5.42 -0.04
N SER A 21 0.33 -6.18 0.39
CA SER A 21 -0.67 -6.82 -0.47
C SER A 21 -2.09 -6.40 -0.08
N PHE A 22 -2.88 -5.89 -1.03
CA PHE A 22 -4.29 -5.57 -0.80
C PHE A 22 -5.12 -5.55 -2.10
N GLU A 23 -6.45 -5.52 -1.93
CA GLU A 23 -7.41 -5.48 -3.04
C GLU A 23 -8.39 -4.33 -2.85
N VAL A 24 -8.78 -3.71 -3.96
CA VAL A 24 -9.93 -2.78 -4.01
C VAL A 24 -11.00 -3.44 -4.88
N PRO A 25 -12.07 -3.98 -4.26
CA PRO A 25 -13.17 -4.59 -4.99
C PRO A 25 -13.91 -3.58 -5.87
N GLU A 26 -14.55 -4.06 -6.92
CA GLU A 26 -15.35 -3.20 -7.81
C GLU A 26 -16.56 -2.59 -7.09
N GLY A 27 -16.85 -1.32 -7.39
CA GLY A 27 -17.96 -0.58 -6.77
C GLY A 27 -17.78 -0.28 -5.28
N ARG A 28 -16.57 -0.45 -4.71
CA ARG A 28 -16.27 -0.16 -3.30
C ARG A 28 -15.34 1.03 -3.13
N ILE A 29 -15.51 1.73 -2.01
CA ILE A 29 -14.59 2.75 -1.50
C ILE A 29 -13.78 2.11 -0.38
N VAL A 30 -12.45 2.22 -0.46
CA VAL A 30 -11.51 1.70 0.53
C VAL A 30 -10.65 2.86 1.02
N THR A 31 -10.44 2.94 2.34
CA THR A 31 -9.60 3.96 2.96
C THR A 31 -8.46 3.27 3.70
N LEU A 32 -7.24 3.78 3.51
CA LEU A 32 -6.06 3.41 4.28
C LEU A 32 -5.86 4.44 5.39
N ILE A 33 -5.61 3.97 6.61
CA ILE A 33 -5.35 4.83 7.77
C ILE A 33 -4.02 4.42 8.40
N GLY A 34 -3.26 5.41 8.86
CA GLY A 34 -1.95 5.19 9.46
C GLY A 34 -1.36 6.49 9.98
N ALA A 35 -0.36 6.37 10.86
CA ALA A 35 0.45 7.49 11.28
C ALA A 35 1.29 8.03 10.11
N ASN A 36 1.80 9.26 10.24
CA ASN A 36 2.76 9.80 9.27
C ASN A 36 3.99 8.89 9.19
N GLY A 37 4.35 8.46 7.98
CA GLY A 37 5.48 7.55 7.73
C GLY A 37 5.21 6.08 8.03
N ALA A 38 3.95 5.66 8.20
CA ALA A 38 3.59 4.25 8.46
C ALA A 38 3.78 3.31 7.25
N GLY A 39 3.99 3.87 6.07
CA GLY A 39 4.19 3.17 4.81
C GLY A 39 4.32 4.17 3.68
#